data_AF-A0A7T8GRU7-F1
#
_entry.id   AF-A0A7T8GRU7-F1
#
_cell.length_a   1.000
_cell.length_b   1.000
_cell.length_c   1.000
_cell.angle_alpha   90.00
_cell.angle_beta   90.00
_cell.angle_gamma   90.00
#
_symmetry.space_group_name_H-M   'P 1'
#
loop_
_entity.id
_entity.type
_entity.pdbx_description
1 polymer ?
#
loop_
_entity_poly.entity_id
_entity_poly.type
_entity_poly.pdbx_seq_one_letter_code
_entity_poly.pdbx_strand_id
1 'polypeptide(L)'
;MWNDQGGGGGFNTPGSQTPGGGEKKRTRAQNLVPVTISSVLECTEESLSIEGLEVGMVCLLGKVVSISNEATKSVYTLKDQNGTN
;
A
#
# COMPACT_ATOMS: atom_id res chain seq x y z
N MET A 1 -2.44 54.02 21.31
CA MET A 1 -1.55 53.81 20.16
C MET A 1 -1.35 52.31 20.03
N TRP A 2 -1.93 51.70 19.00
CA TRP A 2 -1.67 50.30 18.62
C TRP A 2 -0.44 50.28 17.73
N ASN A 3 0.54 49.41 18.01
CA ASN A 3 1.63 49.14 17.10
C ASN A 3 1.60 47.66 16.73
N ASP A 4 1.03 47.38 15.57
CA ASP A 4 1.27 46.16 14.82
C ASP A 4 2.66 46.23 14.22
N GLN A 5 3.54 45.30 14.63
CA GLN A 5 4.76 45.03 13.91
C GLN A 5 4.88 43.51 13.77
N GLY A 6 4.40 43.05 12.63
CA GLY A 6 4.46 41.64 12.25
C GLY A 6 5.87 41.16 11.98
N GLY A 7 5.97 39.83 11.88
CA GLY A 7 7.00 39.17 11.10
C GLY A 7 7.95 38.29 11.88
N GLY A 8 7.60 37.01 11.97
CA GLY A 8 8.58 35.93 11.78
C GLY A 8 9.07 35.21 13.04
N GLY A 9 8.84 33.90 13.04
CA GLY A 9 9.82 32.94 13.54
C GLY A 9 9.53 32.35 14.92
N GLY A 10 9.09 31.08 14.91
CA GLY A 10 9.44 30.11 15.94
C GLY A 10 8.54 30.05 17.16
N PHE A 11 7.61 29.10 17.18
CA PHE A 11 7.28 28.41 18.42
C PHE A 11 7.16 26.91 18.15
N ASN A 12 8.27 26.22 18.41
CA ASN A 12 8.33 24.77 18.49
C ASN A 12 7.76 24.39 19.86
N THR A 13 6.43 24.23 19.95
CA THR A 13 5.78 23.76 21.19
C THR A 13 5.84 22.23 21.25
N PRO A 14 6.37 21.62 22.33
CA PRO A 14 6.25 20.17 22.53
C PRO A 14 4.79 19.89 22.91
N GLY A 15 3.98 19.55 21.90
CA GLY A 15 2.57 19.23 22.07
C GLY A 15 2.36 17.96 22.89
N SER A 16 1.89 18.13 24.12
CA SER A 16 0.88 17.33 24.82
C SER A 16 0.76 15.85 24.41
N GLN A 17 1.31 14.95 25.24
CA GLN A 17 0.95 13.53 25.20
C GLN A 17 -0.45 13.33 25.81
N THR A 18 -1.45 13.08 24.97
CA THR A 18 -2.79 12.67 25.41
C THR A 18 -2.73 11.23 25.96
N PRO A 19 -3.26 10.94 27.17
CA PRO A 19 -3.31 9.59 27.73
C PRO A 19 -4.39 8.78 27.01
N GLY A 20 -4.01 8.23 25.86
CA GLY A 20 -4.86 7.43 25.00
C GLY A 20 -3.95 6.74 23.99
N GLY A 21 -3.05 5.90 24.50
CA GLY A 21 -2.22 5.01 23.71
C GLY A 21 -3.07 3.93 23.06
N GLY A 22 -3.96 4.33 22.14
CA GLY A 22 -4.49 3.42 21.15
C GLY A 22 -3.31 2.94 20.31
N GLU A 23 -3.20 1.63 20.13
CA GLU A 23 -2.26 1.01 19.21
C GLU A 23 -2.22 1.85 17.93
N LYS A 24 -1.03 2.31 17.52
CA LYS A 24 -0.86 2.95 16.22
C LYS A 24 -1.36 1.96 15.19
N LYS A 25 -2.61 2.14 14.74
CA LYS A 25 -3.27 1.33 13.72
C LYS A 25 -2.27 1.30 12.56
N ARG A 26 -1.65 0.14 12.31
CA ARG A 26 -0.61 0.02 11.27
C ARG A 26 -1.19 0.65 10.02
N THR A 27 -0.60 1.75 9.61
CA THR A 27 -1.10 2.50 8.46
C THR A 27 -0.72 1.67 7.26
N ARG A 28 -1.70 0.93 6.71
CA ARG A 28 -1.50 0.10 5.52
C ARG A 28 -0.76 0.91 4.46
N ALA A 29 0.28 0.34 3.87
CA ALA A 29 1.02 0.97 2.80
C ALA A 29 0.06 1.44 1.69
N GLN A 30 0.20 2.70 1.26
CA GLN A 30 -0.63 3.32 0.22
C GLN A 30 0.16 3.50 -1.08
N ASN A 31 0.77 2.41 -1.55
CA ASN A 31 1.50 2.33 -2.81
C ASN A 31 0.82 1.33 -3.76
N LEU A 32 0.99 1.56 -5.06
CA LEU A 32 0.59 0.64 -6.13
C LEU A 32 1.85 0.25 -6.89
N VAL A 33 2.21 -1.04 -6.81
CA VAL A 33 3.48 -1.53 -7.33
C VAL A 33 3.24 -2.50 -8.49
N PRO A 34 3.83 -2.26 -9.68
CA PRO A 34 3.79 -3.22 -10.76
C PRO A 34 4.68 -4.42 -10.41
N VAL A 35 4.14 -5.63 -10.53
CA VAL A 35 4.86 -6.88 -10.21
C VAL A 35 4.61 -7.93 -11.28
N THR A 36 5.46 -8.96 -11.31
CA THR A 36 5.24 -10.14 -12.16
C THR A 36 4.36 -11.16 -11.43
N ILE A 37 3.69 -12.05 -12.17
CA ILE A 37 2.87 -13.10 -11.56
C ILE A 37 3.75 -14.02 -10.70
N SER A 38 4.97 -14.34 -11.16
CA SER A 38 5.90 -15.19 -10.40
C SER A 38 6.29 -14.56 -9.06
N SER A 39 6.55 -13.24 -9.00
CA SER A 39 6.85 -12.55 -7.74
C SER A 39 5.73 -12.67 -6.69
N VAL A 40 4.47 -12.70 -7.13
CA VAL A 40 3.32 -12.89 -6.23
C VAL A 40 3.21 -14.35 -5.78
N LEU A 41 3.45 -15.31 -6.69
CA LEU A 41 3.37 -16.74 -6.39
C LEU A 41 4.53 -17.25 -5.51
N GLU A 42 5.72 -16.65 -5.66
CA GLU A 42 6.92 -16.99 -4.89
C GLU A 42 6.94 -16.32 -3.50
N CYS A 43 6.01 -15.40 -3.22
CA CYS A 43 5.90 -14.75 -1.92
C CYS A 43 5.40 -15.74 -0.87
N THR A 44 6.29 -16.17 0.03
CA THR A 44 5.96 -17.07 1.15
C THR A 44 5.54 -16.32 2.42
N GLU A 45 5.74 -15.01 2.45
CA GLU A 45 5.41 -14.15 3.59
C GLU A 45 3.95 -13.68 3.55
N GLU A 46 3.44 -13.25 4.70
CA GLU A 46 2.07 -12.71 4.82
C GLU A 46 1.89 -11.38 4.06
N SER A 47 2.98 -10.61 3.93
CA SER A 47 3.01 -9.33 3.22
C SER A 47 4.09 -9.32 2.16
N LEU A 48 3.74 -8.90 0.94
CA LEU A 48 4.72 -8.68 -0.11
C LEU A 48 5.55 -7.44 0.23
N SER A 49 6.87 -7.59 0.26
CA SER A 49 7.81 -6.49 0.43
C SER A 49 8.78 -6.46 -0.75
N ILE A 50 9.00 -5.28 -1.33
CA ILE A 50 9.95 -5.07 -2.42
C ILE A 50 11.00 -4.08 -1.91
N GLU A 51 12.26 -4.50 -1.90
CA GLU A 51 13.38 -3.69 -1.41
C GLU A 51 13.18 -3.16 0.02
N GLY A 52 12.50 -3.93 0.87
CA GLY A 52 12.20 -3.55 2.26
C GLY A 52 11.00 -2.60 2.43
N LEU A 53 10.30 -2.28 1.34
CA LEU A 53 9.05 -1.52 1.37
C LEU A 53 7.85 -2.45 1.29
N GLU A 54 6.93 -2.32 2.25
CA GLU A 54 5.65 -3.04 2.24
C GLU A 54 4.81 -2.61 1.03
N VAL A 55 4.25 -3.57 0.31
CA VAL A 55 3.38 -3.35 -0.84
C VAL A 55 1.92 -3.39 -0.42
N GLY A 56 1.21 -2.28 -0.61
CA GLY A 56 -0.20 -2.13 -0.28
C GLY A 56 -1.15 -2.64 -1.35
N MET A 57 -0.83 -2.37 -2.63
CA MET A 57 -1.58 -2.83 -3.81
C MET A 57 -0.62 -3.22 -4.92
N VAL A 58 -1.00 -4.23 -5.71
CA VAL A 58 -0.24 -4.71 -6.85
C VAL A 58 -0.94 -4.38 -8.16
N CYS A 59 -0.16 -4.17 -9.22
CA CYS A 59 -0.62 -4.10 -10.59
C CYS A 59 0.03 -5.24 -11.39
N LEU A 60 -0.79 -6.04 -12.08
CA LEU A 60 -0.36 -7.18 -12.88
C LEU A 60 -0.77 -6.97 -14.33
N LEU A 61 0.04 -7.48 -15.26
CA LEU A 61 -0.28 -7.52 -16.69
C LEU A 61 -0.07 -8.93 -17.21
N GLY A 62 -1.11 -9.49 -17.84
CA GLY A 62 -1.09 -10.84 -18.37
C GLY A 62 -2.19 -11.08 -19.39
N LYS A 63 -2.04 -12.16 -20.17
CA LYS A 63 -3.06 -12.65 -21.10
C LYS A 63 -4.08 -13.48 -20.33
N VAL A 64 -5.36 -13.18 -20.52
CA VAL A 64 -6.46 -14.02 -20.01
C VAL A 64 -6.44 -15.35 -20.77
N VAL A 65 -6.33 -16.46 -20.05
CA VAL A 65 -6.36 -17.82 -20.63
C VAL A 65 -7.68 -18.54 -20.37
N SER A 66 -8.38 -18.20 -19.30
CA SER A 66 -9.71 -18.71 -19.00
C SER A 66 -10.52 -17.69 -18.21
N ILE A 67 -11.85 -17.83 -18.31
CA ILE A 67 -12.82 -17.03 -17.57
C ILE A 67 -13.86 -18.00 -17.02
N SER A 68 -14.06 -17.99 -15.71
CA SER A 68 -15.15 -18.70 -15.03
C SER A 68 -16.05 -17.68 -14.36
N ASN A 69 -17.32 -17.67 -14.72
CA ASN A 69 -18.31 -16.78 -14.13
C ASN A 69 -19.19 -17.55 -13.15
N GLU A 70 -19.12 -17.18 -11.89
CA GLU A 70 -19.97 -17.66 -10.82
C GLU A 70 -20.99 -16.57 -10.45
N ALA A 71 -22.02 -16.93 -9.67
CA ALA A 71 -23.08 -15.98 -9.31
C ALA A 71 -22.57 -14.72 -8.57
N THR A 72 -21.45 -14.82 -7.85
CA THR A 72 -20.92 -13.75 -6.98
C THR A 72 -19.54 -13.26 -7.39
N LYS A 73 -18.88 -13.90 -8.36
CA LYS A 73 -17.52 -13.54 -8.79
C LYS A 73 -17.22 -13.98 -10.22
N SER A 74 -16.33 -13.25 -10.87
CA SER A 74 -15.66 -13.69 -12.08
C SER A 74 -14.22 -14.06 -11.74
N VAL A 75 -13.84 -15.29 -12.04
CA VAL A 75 -12.48 -15.80 -11.86
C VAL A 75 -11.77 -15.76 -13.21
N TYR A 76 -10.67 -15.02 -13.27
CA TYR A 76 -9.82 -14.92 -14.44
C TYR A 76 -8.51 -15.66 -14.18
N THR A 77 -8.14 -16.60 -15.04
CA THR A 77 -6.78 -17.15 -15.05
C THR A 77 -5.93 -16.31 -16.00
N LEU A 78 -4.84 -15.76 -15.47
CA LEU A 78 -3.90 -14.91 -16.20
C LEU A 78 -2.60 -15.65 -16.44
N LYS A 79 -2.00 -15.43 -17.61
CA LYS A 79 -0.66 -15.89 -17.98
C LYS A 79 0.22 -14.69 -18.34
N ASP A 80 1.37 -14.55 -17.71
CA ASP A 80 2.42 -13.61 -18.16
C ASP A 80 3.59 -14.41 -18.78
N GLN A 81 4.67 -13.72 -19.14
CA GLN A 81 5.85 -14.36 -19.74
C GLN A 81 6.64 -15.22 -18.73
N ASN A 82 6.38 -15.03 -17.43
CA ASN A 82 7.18 -15.57 -16.33
C ASN A 82 6.41 -16.61 -15.49
N GLY A 83 5.13 -16.86 -15.76
CA GLY A 83 4.35 -17.86 -15.02
C GLY A 83 2.99 -18.22 -15.63
N THR A 84 2.67 -19.52 -15.56
CA THR A 84 1.31 -20.08 -15.53
C THR A 84 1.28 -21.14 -14.44
N ASN A 85 0.28 -21.11 -13.56
CA ASN A 85 -0.18 -22.29 -12.84
C ASN A 85 -1.68 -22.42 -13.04
#